data_AF-E6MWK1-F1
#
_entry.id   AF-E6MWK1-F1
#
_cell.length_a   1.000
_cell.length_b   1.000
_cell.length_c   1.000
_cell.angle_alpha   90.00
_cell.angle_beta   90.00
_cell.angle_gamma   90.00
#
_symmetry.space_group_name_H-M   'P 1'
#
loop_
_entity.id
_entity.type
_entity.pdbx_description
1 polymer ?
#
loop_
_entity_poly.entity_id
_entity_poly.type
_entity_poly.pdbx_seq_one_letter_code
_entity_poly.pdbx_strand_id
1 'polypeptide(L)'
;MFAAMNAGVVLIRAFNNVVNDFLDQGLAIKWSERLNEVLTARWLADKNYYRLQMRRHAPDNIDQRIQQDAQEFIASTIEFVRGMVNSVVTSLEFAVVLRGLAGILTVFGFDIPHGIVWFVYIFVILATFIAMWIGNPLIRYNYENEKLNGDYRYSLIRVRDHAESVAFYSGEKHEHDQLSDRFKAIIRNRWRIARQSVCLSGFNDMFTNGIKLFPIILQAPRLFAGQIKIGDIQQTVQAFARLQNALSFFRMFYNKFTAYRARLERLYGFLLSTEEQHSARQPEISEVSDGIALECKAAAAFARIGGSFCTAEA
;
A
#
# COMPACT_ATOMS: atom_id res chain seq x y z
N MET A 1 -30.93 23.18 -27.73
CA MET A 1 -30.17 21.97 -28.13
C MET A 1 -28.85 21.82 -27.36
N PHE A 2 -27.92 22.78 -27.43
CA PHE A 2 -26.62 22.70 -26.73
C PHE A 2 -26.73 22.51 -25.20
N ALA A 3 -27.59 23.27 -24.52
CA ALA A 3 -27.80 23.14 -23.08
C ALA A 3 -28.33 21.74 -22.69
N ALA A 4 -29.29 21.22 -23.48
CA ALA A 4 -29.85 19.88 -23.26
C ALA A 4 -28.81 18.77 -23.47
N MET A 5 -27.94 18.90 -24.49
CA MET A 5 -26.85 17.95 -24.73
C MET A 5 -25.85 17.93 -23.56
N ASN A 6 -25.41 19.10 -23.09
CA ASN A 6 -24.50 19.19 -21.95
C ASN A 6 -25.15 18.65 -20.66
N ALA A 7 -26.41 18.97 -20.41
CA ALA A 7 -27.16 18.41 -19.29
C ALA A 7 -27.23 16.88 -19.37
N GLY A 8 -27.49 16.32 -20.56
CA GLY A 8 -27.48 14.88 -20.80
C GLY A 8 -26.13 14.23 -20.48
N VAL A 9 -25.01 14.80 -20.97
CA VAL A 9 -23.66 14.30 -20.68
C VAL A 9 -23.35 14.34 -19.18
N VAL A 10 -23.74 15.42 -18.48
CA VAL A 10 -23.53 15.55 -17.04
C VAL A 10 -24.33 14.51 -16.27
N LEU A 11 -25.60 14.28 -16.64
CA LEU A 11 -26.44 13.27 -15.99
C LEU A 11 -25.91 11.86 -16.20
N ILE A 12 -25.51 11.51 -17.42
CA ILE A 12 -24.91 10.20 -17.72
C ILE A 12 -23.62 10.01 -16.90
N ARG A 13 -22.77 11.03 -16.84
CA ARG A 13 -21.53 10.97 -16.06
C ARG A 13 -21.79 10.82 -14.56
N ALA A 14 -22.74 11.57 -14.01
CA ALA A 14 -23.12 11.48 -12.61
C ALA A 14 -23.69 10.10 -12.28
N PHE A 15 -24.58 9.59 -13.12
CA PHE A 15 -25.14 8.24 -12.98
C PHE A 15 -24.05 7.17 -13.02
N ASN A 16 -23.15 7.21 -14.01
CA ASN A 16 -22.02 6.28 -14.12
C ASN A 16 -21.12 6.33 -12.87
N ASN A 17 -20.85 7.50 -12.32
CA ASN A 17 -20.06 7.61 -11.09
C ASN A 17 -20.76 6.92 -9.91
N VAL A 18 -22.05 7.18 -9.70
CA VAL A 18 -22.83 6.55 -8.62
C VAL A 18 -22.88 5.03 -8.77
N VAL A 19 -23.11 4.53 -9.99
CA VAL A 19 -23.11 3.09 -10.26
C VAL A 19 -21.75 2.47 -9.98
N ASN A 20 -20.67 3.09 -10.46
CA ASN A 20 -19.31 2.58 -10.20
C ASN A 20 -18.98 2.58 -8.71
N ASP A 21 -19.35 3.62 -7.97
CA ASP A 21 -19.06 3.71 -6.55
C ASP A 21 -19.87 2.68 -5.74
N PHE A 22 -21.11 2.42 -6.13
CA PHE A 22 -21.92 1.34 -5.56
C PHE A 22 -21.31 -0.04 -5.85
N LEU A 23 -20.88 -0.28 -7.09
CA LEU A 23 -20.25 -1.55 -7.49
C LEU A 23 -18.94 -1.78 -6.74
N ASP A 24 -18.09 -0.75 -6.60
CA ASP A 24 -16.83 -0.83 -5.86
C ASP A 24 -17.08 -1.17 -4.39
N GLN A 25 -18.03 -0.49 -3.74
CA GLN A 25 -18.38 -0.76 -2.34
C GLN A 25 -19.01 -2.15 -2.17
N GLY A 26 -19.93 -2.53 -3.04
CA GLY A 26 -20.56 -3.84 -3.03
C GLY A 26 -19.55 -4.98 -3.19
N LEU A 27 -18.61 -4.83 -4.13
CA LEU A 27 -17.52 -5.78 -4.34
C LEU A 27 -16.60 -5.84 -3.11
N ALA A 28 -16.21 -4.69 -2.55
CA ALA A 28 -15.35 -4.62 -1.37
C ALA A 28 -16.00 -5.32 -0.17
N ILE A 29 -17.30 -5.10 0.06
CA ILE A 29 -18.05 -5.74 1.16
C ILE A 29 -18.11 -7.26 0.94
N LYS A 30 -18.54 -7.72 -0.23
CA LYS A 30 -18.66 -9.16 -0.51
C LYS A 30 -17.32 -9.89 -0.50
N TRP A 31 -16.28 -9.25 -0.99
CA TRP A 31 -14.94 -9.81 -0.88
C TRP A 31 -14.47 -9.83 0.58
N SER A 32 -14.76 -8.80 1.38
CA SER A 32 -14.41 -8.77 2.81
C SER A 32 -15.11 -9.87 3.60
N GLU A 33 -16.41 -10.09 3.37
CA GLU A 33 -17.16 -11.21 3.98
C GLU A 33 -16.47 -12.55 3.69
N ARG A 34 -16.17 -12.83 2.42
CA ARG A 34 -15.57 -14.11 1.99
C ARG A 34 -14.12 -14.28 2.45
N LEU A 35 -13.30 -13.23 2.34
CA LEU A 35 -11.91 -13.30 2.76
C LEU A 35 -11.81 -13.49 4.27
N ASN A 36 -12.65 -12.81 5.05
CA ASN A 36 -12.69 -13.01 6.50
C ASN A 36 -13.12 -14.43 6.87
N GLU A 37 -14.14 -14.98 6.20
CA GLU A 37 -14.57 -16.37 6.39
C GLU A 37 -13.42 -17.35 6.14
N VAL A 38 -12.68 -17.18 5.03
CA VAL A 38 -11.52 -18.04 4.70
C VAL A 38 -10.39 -17.90 5.72
N LEU A 39 -10.02 -16.67 6.09
CA LEU A 39 -8.92 -16.41 7.02
C LEU A 39 -9.22 -16.96 8.42
N THR A 40 -10.42 -16.72 8.94
CA THR A 40 -10.84 -17.19 10.26
C THR A 40 -11.03 -18.70 10.31
N ALA A 41 -11.60 -19.32 9.26
CA ALA A 41 -11.73 -20.77 9.16
C ALA A 41 -10.35 -21.45 9.18
N ARG A 42 -9.37 -20.95 8.41
CA ARG A 42 -7.99 -21.49 8.40
C ARG A 42 -7.25 -21.27 9.71
N TRP A 43 -7.50 -20.15 10.38
CA TRP A 43 -6.92 -19.86 11.68
C TRP A 43 -7.43 -20.78 12.79
N LEU A 44 -8.73 -21.11 12.76
CA LEU A 44 -9.36 -21.97 13.76
C LEU A 44 -9.23 -23.47 13.45
N ALA A 45 -9.01 -23.84 12.19
CA ALA A 45 -8.78 -25.22 11.77
C ALA A 45 -7.58 -25.85 12.50
N ASP A 46 -7.71 -27.13 12.86
CA ASP A 46 -6.65 -27.96 13.44
C ASP A 46 -5.90 -27.32 14.63
N LYS A 47 -6.58 -26.46 15.39
CA LYS A 47 -5.97 -25.69 16.49
C LYS A 47 -4.79 -24.82 16.04
N ASN A 48 -4.81 -24.34 14.80
CA ASN A 48 -3.77 -23.46 14.24
C ASN A 48 -3.54 -22.21 15.09
N TYR A 49 -4.61 -21.63 15.65
CA TYR A 49 -4.54 -20.49 16.58
C TYR A 49 -3.58 -20.74 17.77
N TYR A 50 -3.45 -21.98 18.22
CA TYR A 50 -2.53 -22.38 19.29
C TYR A 50 -1.16 -22.80 18.72
N ARG A 51 -1.15 -23.67 17.71
CA ARG A 51 0.08 -24.23 17.13
C ARG A 51 0.99 -23.16 16.52
N LEU A 52 0.41 -22.12 15.93
CA LEU A 52 1.16 -21.00 15.35
C LEU A 52 1.91 -20.19 16.41
N GLN A 53 1.34 -20.02 17.60
CA GLN A 53 1.97 -19.29 18.71
C GLN A 53 3.15 -20.07 19.32
N MET A 54 3.16 -21.40 19.19
CA MET A 54 4.25 -22.24 19.67
C MET A 54 5.47 -22.26 18.73
N ARG A 55 5.35 -21.69 17.53
CA ARG A 55 6.45 -21.67 16.57
C ARG A 55 7.53 -20.69 17.04
N ARG A 56 8.79 -21.08 16.84
CA ARG A 56 9.95 -20.24 17.12
C ARG A 56 9.92 -18.93 16.32
N HIS A 57 9.25 -18.93 15.17
CA HIS A 57 8.98 -17.76 14.32
C HIS A 57 7.46 -17.68 14.08
N ALA A 58 6.72 -17.32 15.12
CA ALA A 58 5.28 -17.10 15.01
C ALA A 58 5.00 -15.88 14.11
N PRO A 59 3.96 -15.92 13.26
CA PRO A 59 3.52 -14.73 12.55
C PRO A 59 3.06 -13.66 13.56
N ASP A 60 3.72 -12.50 13.59
CA ASP A 60 3.33 -11.39 14.48
C ASP A 60 1.96 -10.81 14.08
N ASN A 61 1.19 -10.37 15.09
CA ASN A 61 -0.09 -9.64 15.00
C ASN A 61 -1.12 -10.27 14.05
N ILE A 62 -1.46 -11.55 14.27
CA ILE A 62 -2.43 -12.29 13.44
C ILE A 62 -3.80 -11.58 13.41
N ASP A 63 -4.22 -11.00 14.54
CA ASP A 63 -5.41 -10.17 14.67
C ASP A 63 -5.40 -8.98 13.69
N GLN A 64 -4.28 -8.24 13.64
CA GLN A 64 -4.10 -7.14 12.70
C GLN A 64 -4.12 -7.62 11.25
N ARG A 65 -3.59 -8.81 10.96
CA ARG A 65 -3.60 -9.38 9.61
C ARG A 65 -5.02 -9.72 9.14
N ILE A 66 -5.78 -10.42 9.97
CA ILE A 66 -7.15 -10.85 9.63
C ILE A 66 -8.07 -9.64 9.46
N GLN A 67 -7.95 -8.63 10.32
CA GLN A 67 -8.81 -7.46 10.28
C GLN A 67 -8.29 -6.38 9.33
N GLN A 68 -7.16 -5.75 9.67
CA GLN A 68 -6.69 -4.54 9.03
C GLN A 68 -6.04 -4.82 7.67
N ASP A 69 -5.05 -5.74 7.62
CA ASP A 69 -4.35 -6.01 6.37
C ASP A 69 -5.29 -6.56 5.28
N ALA A 70 -6.24 -7.42 5.64
CA ALA A 70 -7.24 -7.96 4.72
C ALA A 70 -8.14 -6.88 4.10
N GLN A 71 -8.69 -5.98 4.93
CA GLN A 71 -9.54 -4.88 4.44
C GLN A 71 -8.74 -3.90 3.56
N GLU A 72 -7.53 -3.53 4.01
CA GLU A 72 -6.68 -2.62 3.26
C GLU A 72 -6.17 -3.24 1.95
N PHE A 73 -5.94 -4.55 1.92
CA PHE A 73 -5.60 -5.30 0.71
C PHE A 73 -6.73 -5.25 -0.32
N ILE A 74 -7.97 -5.55 0.09
CA ILE A 74 -9.16 -5.50 -0.79
C ILE A 74 -9.33 -4.09 -1.38
N ALA A 75 -9.34 -3.07 -0.52
CA ALA A 75 -9.53 -1.68 -0.95
C ALA A 75 -8.43 -1.23 -1.92
N SER A 76 -7.16 -1.54 -1.61
CA SER A 76 -6.02 -1.18 -2.46
C SER A 76 -6.06 -1.93 -3.79
N THR A 77 -6.54 -3.18 -3.82
CA THR A 77 -6.65 -3.98 -5.05
C THR A 77 -7.71 -3.39 -5.98
N ILE A 78 -8.89 -3.08 -5.44
CA ILE A 78 -9.98 -2.46 -6.22
C ILE A 78 -9.53 -1.11 -6.78
N GLU A 79 -8.92 -0.26 -5.94
CA GLU A 79 -8.38 1.04 -6.38
C GLU A 79 -7.35 0.87 -7.50
N PHE A 80 -6.42 -0.08 -7.34
CA PHE A 80 -5.36 -0.33 -8.31
C PHE A 80 -5.91 -0.80 -9.66
N VAL A 81 -6.75 -1.83 -9.66
CA VAL A 81 -7.30 -2.42 -10.89
C VAL A 81 -8.16 -1.39 -11.62
N ARG A 82 -9.03 -0.66 -10.90
CA ARG A 82 -9.87 0.40 -11.48
C ARG A 82 -9.00 1.50 -12.08
N GLY A 83 -8.02 1.98 -11.32
CA GLY A 83 -7.10 3.03 -11.76
C GLY A 83 -6.27 2.60 -12.98
N MET A 84 -5.79 1.37 -13.01
CA MET A 84 -5.03 0.81 -14.13
C MET A 84 -5.87 0.71 -15.40
N VAL A 85 -7.07 0.12 -15.31
CA VAL A 85 -8.00 0.00 -16.46
C VAL A 85 -8.36 1.39 -16.98
N ASN A 86 -8.76 2.30 -16.09
CA ASN A 86 -9.10 3.67 -16.47
C ASN A 86 -7.92 4.38 -17.16
N SER A 87 -6.71 4.19 -16.65
CA SER A 87 -5.50 4.81 -17.22
C SER A 87 -5.18 4.27 -18.59
N VAL A 88 -5.22 2.95 -18.80
CA VAL A 88 -4.97 2.33 -20.10
C VAL A 88 -6.00 2.81 -21.13
N VAL A 89 -7.29 2.73 -20.80
CA VAL A 89 -8.37 3.15 -21.71
C VAL A 89 -8.27 4.64 -22.03
N THR A 90 -8.13 5.49 -21.02
CA THR A 90 -8.01 6.95 -21.20
C THR A 90 -6.76 7.29 -22.03
N SER A 91 -5.63 6.60 -21.79
CA SER A 91 -4.41 6.83 -22.56
C SER A 91 -4.60 6.49 -24.04
N LEU A 92 -5.26 5.37 -24.36
CA LEU A 92 -5.54 5.00 -25.75
C LEU A 92 -6.50 5.99 -26.42
N GLU A 93 -7.61 6.32 -25.75
CA GLU A 93 -8.62 7.25 -26.27
C GLU A 93 -8.02 8.62 -26.58
N PHE A 94 -7.33 9.22 -25.60
CA PHE A 94 -6.79 10.56 -25.76
C PHE A 94 -5.51 10.61 -26.60
N ALA A 95 -4.79 9.50 -26.79
CA ALA A 95 -3.75 9.41 -27.80
C ALA A 95 -4.34 9.54 -29.22
N VAL A 96 -5.48 8.89 -29.49
CA VAL A 96 -6.18 9.00 -30.79
C VAL A 96 -6.73 10.42 -30.98
N VAL A 97 -7.39 10.99 -29.97
CA VAL A 97 -7.93 12.36 -30.02
C VAL A 97 -6.81 13.37 -30.27
N LEU A 98 -5.71 13.29 -29.52
CA LEU A 98 -4.56 14.18 -29.72
C LEU A 98 -3.94 14.03 -31.10
N ARG A 99 -3.86 12.81 -31.65
CA ARG A 99 -3.36 12.60 -33.00
C ARG A 99 -4.22 13.31 -34.05
N GLY A 100 -5.54 13.35 -33.85
CA GLY A 100 -6.47 14.08 -34.74
C GLY A 100 -6.34 15.61 -34.64
N LEU A 101 -5.99 16.14 -33.46
CA LEU A 101 -5.77 17.58 -33.23
C LEU A 101 -4.34 18.02 -33.64
N ALA A 102 -3.37 17.10 -33.58
CA ALA A 102 -1.97 17.38 -33.83
C ALA A 102 -1.67 17.42 -35.34
N GLY A 103 -1.34 18.62 -35.83
CA GLY A 103 -0.74 18.82 -37.15
C GLY A 103 0.76 18.53 -37.15
N ILE A 104 1.42 18.95 -38.23
CA ILE A 104 2.89 18.94 -38.31
C ILE A 104 3.42 19.97 -37.32
N LEU A 105 4.34 19.52 -36.45
CA LEU A 105 5.02 20.39 -35.51
C LEU A 105 6.45 20.58 -36.01
N THR A 106 6.77 21.79 -36.47
CA THR A 106 8.13 22.14 -36.86
C THR A 106 8.92 22.55 -35.62
N VAL A 107 9.91 21.75 -35.21
CA VAL A 107 10.78 22.04 -34.07
C VAL A 107 12.22 22.08 -34.55
N PHE A 108 12.94 23.18 -34.31
CA PHE A 108 14.32 23.37 -34.78
C PHE A 108 14.54 23.12 -36.28
N GLY A 109 13.52 23.40 -37.11
CA GLY A 109 13.58 23.18 -38.57
C GLY A 109 13.26 21.74 -39.01
N PHE A 110 12.94 20.83 -38.10
CA PHE A 110 12.47 19.48 -38.42
C PHE A 110 10.96 19.39 -38.28
N ASP A 111 10.31 18.88 -39.32
CA ASP A 111 8.88 18.60 -39.32
C ASP A 111 8.58 17.25 -38.68
N ILE A 112 7.96 17.29 -37.50
CA ILE A 112 7.57 16.09 -36.75
C ILE A 112 6.05 15.92 -36.88
N PRO A 113 5.57 14.92 -37.65
CA PRO A 113 4.16 14.59 -37.72
C PRO A 113 3.65 14.21 -36.33
N HIS A 114 2.54 14.83 -35.91
CA HIS A 114 1.94 14.59 -34.59
C HIS A 114 2.91 14.81 -33.42
N GLY A 115 3.85 15.76 -33.55
CA GLY A 115 4.91 15.99 -32.55
C GLY A 115 4.41 16.20 -31.11
N ILE A 116 3.21 16.76 -30.93
CA ILE A 116 2.57 16.93 -29.61
C ILE A 116 2.36 15.57 -28.90
N VAL A 117 1.99 14.52 -29.63
CA VAL A 117 1.75 13.17 -29.06
C VAL A 117 3.05 12.58 -28.53
N TRP A 118 4.11 12.59 -29.34
CA TRP A 118 5.44 12.11 -28.94
C TRP A 118 6.00 12.90 -27.78
N PHE A 119 5.78 14.22 -27.77
CA PHE A 119 6.20 15.10 -26.70
C PHE A 119 5.59 14.71 -25.35
N VAL A 120 4.29 14.39 -25.30
CA VAL A 120 3.63 13.90 -24.07
C VAL A 120 4.35 12.66 -23.53
N TYR A 121 4.57 11.66 -24.38
CA TYR A 121 5.18 10.40 -23.94
C TYR A 121 6.60 10.61 -23.40
N ILE A 122 7.44 11.34 -24.13
CA ILE A 122 8.82 11.64 -23.71
C ILE A 122 8.83 12.36 -22.36
N PHE A 123 8.00 13.40 -22.20
CA PHE A 123 7.95 14.17 -20.97
C PHE A 123 7.42 13.36 -19.78
N VAL A 124 6.38 12.55 -19.98
CA VAL A 124 5.85 11.72 -18.90
C VAL A 124 6.85 10.65 -18.48
N ILE A 125 7.56 10.03 -19.42
CA ILE A 125 8.62 9.05 -19.12
C ILE A 125 9.75 9.73 -18.33
N LEU A 126 10.23 10.88 -18.81
CA LEU A 126 11.30 11.64 -18.15
C LEU A 126 10.90 12.07 -16.74
N ALA A 127 9.69 12.60 -16.57
CA ALA A 127 9.20 13.00 -15.25
C ALA A 127 8.98 11.82 -14.32
N THR A 128 8.58 10.67 -14.84
CA THR A 128 8.49 9.44 -14.08
C THR A 128 9.87 9.01 -13.59
N PHE A 129 10.87 9.02 -14.45
CA PHE A 129 12.25 8.73 -14.07
C PHE A 129 12.77 9.68 -12.98
N ILE A 130 12.60 10.99 -13.18
CA ILE A 130 13.04 12.01 -12.21
C ILE A 130 12.29 11.85 -10.87
N ALA A 131 10.97 11.65 -10.90
CA ALA A 131 10.18 11.44 -9.69
C ALA A 131 10.59 10.18 -8.93
N MET A 132 10.89 9.07 -9.64
CA MET A 132 11.40 7.85 -9.02
C MET A 132 12.78 8.09 -8.38
N TRP A 133 13.66 8.81 -9.07
CA TRP A 133 14.97 9.16 -8.56
C TRP A 133 14.90 10.04 -7.29
N ILE A 134 14.04 11.07 -7.30
CA ILE A 134 13.76 11.91 -6.13
C ILE A 134 13.07 11.10 -5.01
N GLY A 135 12.17 10.18 -5.34
CA GLY A 135 11.42 9.40 -4.36
C GLY A 135 12.22 8.27 -3.70
N ASN A 136 13.29 7.78 -4.33
CA ASN A 136 14.02 6.59 -3.89
C ASN A 136 14.50 6.63 -2.42
N PRO A 137 15.08 7.73 -1.89
CA PRO A 137 15.51 7.80 -0.49
C PRO A 137 14.36 7.67 0.52
N LEU A 138 13.12 7.98 0.10
CA LEU A 138 11.94 7.96 0.96
C LEU A 138 11.64 6.55 1.49
N ILE A 139 11.95 5.51 0.70
CA ILE A 139 11.78 4.10 1.12
C ILE A 139 12.62 3.82 2.36
N ARG A 140 13.90 4.21 2.33
CA ARG A 140 14.84 4.03 3.44
C ARG A 140 14.41 4.83 4.67
N TYR A 141 14.03 6.10 4.50
CA TYR A 141 13.63 6.93 5.65
C TYR A 141 12.36 6.43 6.32
N ASN A 142 11.38 5.94 5.55
CA ASN A 142 10.17 5.33 6.13
C ASN A 142 10.49 4.04 6.89
N TYR A 143 11.36 3.18 6.35
CA TYR A 143 11.83 2.01 7.09
C TYR A 143 12.55 2.38 8.39
N GLU A 144 13.46 3.35 8.36
CA GLU A 144 14.12 3.89 9.56
C GLU A 144 13.09 4.47 10.54
N ASN A 145 12.00 5.06 10.07
CA ASN A 145 10.94 5.62 10.92
C ASN A 145 10.18 4.52 11.66
N GLU A 146 9.77 3.45 10.98
CA GLU A 146 9.11 2.30 11.63
C GLU A 146 10.00 1.68 12.70
N LYS A 147 11.29 1.48 12.39
CA LYS A 147 12.26 0.95 13.35
C LYS A 147 12.40 1.85 14.58
N LEU A 148 12.61 3.16 14.39
CA LEU A 148 12.77 4.11 15.49
C LEU A 148 11.53 4.21 16.38
N ASN A 149 10.33 4.17 15.78
CA ASN A 149 9.07 4.14 16.55
C ASN A 149 8.92 2.82 17.33
N GLY A 150 9.30 1.70 16.73
CA GLY A 150 9.36 0.40 17.41
C GLY A 150 10.29 0.41 18.62
N ASP A 151 11.52 0.90 18.44
CA ASP A 151 12.53 1.01 19.52
C ASP A 151 12.08 1.94 20.65
N TYR A 152 11.36 3.01 20.32
CA TYR A 152 10.77 3.92 21.31
C TYR A 152 9.62 3.27 22.08
N ARG A 153 8.71 2.58 21.39
CA ARG A 153 7.60 1.84 22.01
C ARG A 153 8.12 0.74 22.95
N TYR A 154 9.15 0.01 22.53
CA TYR A 154 9.81 -0.98 23.37
C TYR A 154 10.40 -0.35 24.65
N SER A 155 11.06 0.81 24.53
CA SER A 155 11.57 1.53 25.71
C SER A 155 10.48 1.93 26.70
N LEU A 156 9.32 2.38 26.22
CA LEU A 156 8.18 2.69 27.09
C LEU A 156 7.66 1.46 27.83
N ILE A 157 7.55 0.33 27.12
CA ILE A 157 7.16 -0.96 27.72
C ILE A 157 8.17 -1.37 28.79
N ARG A 158 9.48 -1.24 28.52
CA ARG A 158 10.54 -1.56 29.48
C ARG A 158 10.43 -0.74 30.76
N VAL A 159 10.17 0.57 30.66
CA VAL A 159 9.98 1.42 31.85
C VAL A 159 8.78 0.96 32.68
N ARG A 160 7.68 0.60 32.03
CA ARG A 160 6.49 0.04 32.70
C ARG A 160 6.80 -1.29 33.39
N ASP A 161 7.46 -2.21 32.70
CA ASP A 161 7.74 -3.55 33.20
C ASP A 161 8.77 -3.54 34.36
N HIS A 162 9.58 -2.47 34.48
CA HIS A 162 10.54 -2.27 35.57
C HIS A 162 10.20 -1.06 36.47
N ALA A 163 8.92 -0.66 36.56
CA ALA A 163 8.50 0.54 37.26
C ALA A 163 8.90 0.55 38.76
N GLU A 164 8.87 -0.60 39.42
CA GLU A 164 9.27 -0.73 40.83
C GLU A 164 10.73 -0.38 41.05
N SER A 165 11.62 -0.88 40.18
CA SER A 165 13.06 -0.57 40.25
C SER A 165 13.31 0.92 39.97
N VAL A 166 12.61 1.50 38.98
CA VAL A 166 12.74 2.93 38.69
C VAL A 166 12.32 3.78 39.89
N ALA A 167 11.19 3.44 40.53
CA ALA A 167 10.69 4.15 41.70
C ALA A 167 11.61 4.00 42.92
N PHE A 168 12.11 2.79 43.19
CA PHE A 168 12.97 2.51 44.34
C PHE A 168 14.31 3.25 44.26
N TYR A 169 14.88 3.39 43.08
CA TYR A 169 16.15 4.09 42.84
C TYR A 169 15.99 5.57 42.44
N SER A 170 14.76 6.11 42.43
CA SER A 170 14.46 7.47 41.93
C SER A 170 15.07 7.75 40.55
N GLY A 171 14.95 6.78 39.64
CA GLY A 171 15.58 6.75 38.32
C GLY A 171 14.82 7.52 37.24
N GLU A 172 13.74 8.22 37.58
CA GLU A 172 12.79 8.82 36.61
C GLU A 172 13.47 9.80 35.65
N LYS A 173 14.41 10.61 36.16
CA LYS A 173 15.17 11.56 35.33
C LYS A 173 16.01 10.85 34.27
N HIS A 174 16.66 9.75 34.63
CA HIS A 174 17.47 8.98 33.70
C HIS A 174 16.62 8.33 32.60
N GLU A 175 15.49 7.72 32.97
CA GLU A 175 14.56 7.14 32.00
C GLU A 175 13.94 8.22 31.09
N HIS A 176 13.59 9.39 31.65
CA HIS A 176 13.12 10.54 30.87
C HIS A 176 14.15 10.99 29.84
N ASP A 177 15.40 11.17 30.23
CA ASP A 177 16.46 11.62 29.33
C ASP A 177 16.71 10.60 28.21
N GLN A 178 16.72 9.30 28.53
CA GLN A 178 16.87 8.24 27.54
C GLN A 178 15.69 8.18 26.56
N LEU A 179 14.45 8.30 27.05
CA LEU A 179 13.25 8.35 26.21
C LEU A 179 13.26 9.60 25.31
N SER A 180 13.67 10.74 25.86
CA SER A 180 13.80 12.00 25.12
C SER A 180 14.79 11.88 23.97
N ASP A 181 15.95 11.25 24.19
CA ASP A 181 16.95 11.07 23.14
C ASP A 181 16.51 10.12 22.03
N ARG A 182 15.79 9.05 22.36
CA ARG A 182 15.14 8.17 21.37
C ARG A 182 14.09 8.94 20.57
N PHE A 183 13.28 9.75 21.22
CA PHE A 183 12.27 10.57 20.54
C PHE A 183 12.90 11.63 19.63
N LYS A 184 14.00 12.28 20.05
CA LYS A 184 14.77 13.20 19.19
C LYS A 184 15.28 12.49 17.93
N ALA A 185 15.67 11.22 18.00
CA ALA A 185 16.06 10.44 16.82
C ALA A 185 14.90 10.25 15.83
N ILE A 186 13.69 9.97 16.33
CA ILE A 186 12.46 9.94 15.52
C ILE A 186 12.25 11.28 14.83
N ILE A 187 12.30 12.39 15.57
CA ILE A 187 12.09 13.73 15.01
C ILE A 187 13.12 14.07 13.93
N ARG A 188 14.40 13.76 14.14
CA ARG A 188 15.45 13.95 13.12
C ARG A 188 15.13 13.19 11.83
N ASN A 189 14.66 11.95 11.93
CA ASN A 189 14.27 11.18 10.76
C ASN A 189 13.00 11.72 10.09
N ARG A 190 11.99 12.14 10.87
CA ARG A 190 10.78 12.77 10.34
C ARG A 190 11.08 14.05 9.55
N TRP A 191 12.06 14.85 9.95
CA TRP A 191 12.51 16.00 9.15
C TRP A 191 13.14 15.60 7.80
N ARG A 192 13.87 14.47 7.74
CA ARG A 192 14.38 13.93 6.47
C ARG A 192 13.25 13.50 5.55
N ILE A 193 12.25 12.78 6.09
CA ILE A 193 11.03 12.40 5.37
C ILE A 193 10.31 13.64 4.86
N ALA A 194 10.08 14.63 5.72
CA ALA A 194 9.37 15.85 5.37
C ALA A 194 10.06 16.61 4.22
N ARG A 195 11.38 16.83 4.31
CA ARG A 195 12.15 17.50 3.26
C ARG A 195 12.06 16.76 1.93
N GLN A 196 12.24 15.45 1.94
CA GLN A 196 12.20 14.63 0.73
C GLN A 196 10.78 14.59 0.14
N SER A 197 9.75 14.49 0.98
CA SER A 197 8.36 14.48 0.55
C SER A 197 7.94 15.83 -0.04
N VAL A 198 8.38 16.95 0.55
CA VAL A 198 8.15 18.30 -0.01
C VAL A 198 8.84 18.46 -1.36
N CYS A 199 10.07 17.97 -1.51
CA CYS A 199 10.78 17.99 -2.79
C CYS A 199 10.04 17.17 -3.87
N LEU A 200 9.60 15.96 -3.54
CA LEU A 200 8.83 15.11 -4.45
C LEU A 200 7.48 15.72 -4.82
N SER A 201 6.71 16.20 -3.85
CA SER A 201 5.41 16.84 -4.08
C SER A 201 5.57 18.13 -4.89
N GLY A 202 6.55 18.97 -4.54
CA GLY A 202 6.85 20.20 -5.29
C GLY A 202 7.24 19.91 -6.74
N PHE A 203 8.08 18.91 -7.01
CA PHE A 203 8.38 18.47 -8.38
C PHE A 203 7.12 18.03 -9.12
N ASN A 204 6.26 17.23 -8.48
CA ASN A 204 5.01 16.77 -9.08
C ASN A 204 4.05 17.92 -9.41
N ASP A 205 3.91 18.89 -8.52
CA ASP A 205 3.04 20.05 -8.70
C ASP A 205 3.58 20.96 -9.81
N MET A 206 4.87 21.24 -9.81
CA MET A 206 5.52 22.03 -10.86
C MET A 206 5.40 21.34 -12.22
N PHE A 207 5.65 20.03 -12.28
CA PHE A 207 5.54 19.28 -13.52
C PHE A 207 4.10 19.22 -14.03
N THR A 208 3.14 18.86 -13.18
CA THR A 208 1.72 18.70 -13.57
C THR A 208 1.10 20.03 -13.98
N ASN A 209 1.46 21.14 -13.33
CA ASN A 209 0.92 22.45 -13.69
C ASN A 209 1.70 23.10 -14.83
N GLY A 210 3.02 22.99 -14.86
CA GLY A 210 3.86 23.53 -15.93
C GLY A 210 3.58 22.87 -17.28
N ILE A 211 3.35 21.55 -17.30
CA ILE A 211 3.13 20.82 -18.54
C ILE A 211 1.83 21.25 -19.26
N LYS A 212 0.84 21.79 -18.54
CA LYS A 212 -0.42 22.30 -19.12
C LYS A 212 -0.21 23.48 -20.09
N LEU A 213 0.91 24.19 -19.97
CA LEU A 213 1.25 25.32 -20.85
C LEU A 213 1.86 24.88 -22.18
N PHE A 214 2.46 23.69 -22.25
CA PHE A 214 3.14 23.20 -23.45
C PHE A 214 2.24 23.11 -24.68
N PRO A 215 1.00 22.57 -24.61
CA PRO A 215 0.11 22.55 -25.76
C PRO A 215 -0.17 23.94 -26.35
N ILE A 216 -0.20 24.97 -25.50
CA ILE A 216 -0.42 26.36 -25.93
C ILE A 216 0.80 26.86 -26.69
N ILE A 217 2.00 26.67 -26.12
CA ILE A 217 3.27 27.10 -26.74
C ILE A 217 3.48 26.39 -28.09
N LEU A 218 3.28 25.08 -28.14
CA LEU A 218 3.47 24.28 -29.35
C LEU A 218 2.46 24.62 -30.45
N GLN A 219 1.26 25.08 -30.09
CA GLN A 219 0.23 25.45 -31.08
C GLN A 219 0.17 26.94 -31.42
N ALA A 220 0.86 27.81 -30.67
CA ALA A 220 0.87 29.24 -30.91
C ALA A 220 1.27 29.63 -32.36
N PRO A 221 2.28 29.00 -33.00
CA PRO A 221 2.62 29.32 -34.39
C PRO A 221 1.45 29.04 -35.36
N ARG A 222 0.75 27.91 -35.18
CA ARG A 222 -0.40 27.54 -36.03
C ARG A 222 -1.60 28.47 -35.81
N LEU A 223 -1.78 28.96 -34.58
CA LEU A 223 -2.79 29.97 -34.27
C LEU A 223 -2.51 31.28 -34.97
N PHE A 224 -1.28 31.80 -34.84
CA PHE A 224 -0.89 33.07 -35.46
C PHE A 224 -0.84 33.00 -36.98
N ALA A 225 -0.58 31.82 -37.55
CA ALA A 225 -0.70 31.56 -38.98
C ALA A 225 -2.16 31.39 -39.47
N GLY A 226 -3.16 31.46 -38.58
CA GLY A 226 -4.57 31.31 -38.94
C GLY A 226 -5.02 29.89 -39.30
N GLN A 227 -4.21 28.87 -39.04
CA GLN A 227 -4.50 27.48 -39.39
C GLN A 227 -5.48 26.80 -38.40
N ILE A 228 -5.54 27.31 -37.16
CA ILE A 228 -6.38 26.79 -36.09
C ILE A 228 -7.02 27.94 -35.31
N LYS A 229 -8.13 27.67 -34.62
CA LYS A 229 -8.83 28.63 -33.76
C LYS A 229 -8.45 28.42 -32.29
N ILE A 230 -8.76 29.41 -31.45
CA ILE A 230 -8.57 29.31 -29.99
C ILE A 230 -9.31 28.09 -29.41
N GLY A 231 -10.47 27.74 -29.96
CA GLY A 231 -11.22 26.53 -29.56
C GLY A 231 -10.43 25.23 -29.72
N ASP A 232 -9.65 25.11 -30.80
CA ASP A 232 -8.84 23.91 -31.08
C ASP A 232 -7.67 23.79 -30.10
N ILE A 233 -7.11 24.93 -29.67
CA ILE A 233 -6.09 24.98 -28.62
C ILE A 233 -6.66 24.47 -27.30
N GLN A 234 -7.84 24.95 -26.90
CA GLN A 234 -8.49 24.52 -25.67
C GLN A 234 -8.80 23.03 -25.67
N GLN A 235 -9.27 22.48 -26.81
CA GLN A 235 -9.47 21.04 -26.95
C GLN A 235 -8.15 20.26 -26.81
N THR A 236 -7.07 20.75 -27.42
CA THR A 236 -5.76 20.11 -27.31
C THR A 236 -5.20 20.15 -25.90
N VAL A 237 -5.34 21.28 -25.18
CA VAL A 237 -4.94 21.41 -23.77
C VAL A 237 -5.68 20.39 -22.91
N GLN A 238 -6.99 20.24 -23.10
CA GLN A 238 -7.79 19.27 -22.35
C GLN A 238 -7.41 17.82 -22.69
N ALA A 239 -7.26 17.50 -23.97
CA ALA A 239 -6.87 16.16 -24.41
C ALA A 239 -5.46 15.79 -23.92
N PHE A 240 -4.52 16.74 -23.95
CA PHE A 240 -3.17 16.60 -23.40
C PHE A 240 -3.20 16.34 -21.90
N ALA A 241 -3.97 17.13 -21.14
CA ALA A 241 -4.09 16.93 -19.70
C ALA A 241 -4.69 15.55 -19.36
N ARG A 242 -5.67 15.08 -20.14
CA ARG A 242 -6.26 13.74 -19.96
C ARG A 242 -5.24 12.63 -20.21
N LEU A 243 -4.50 12.69 -21.32
CA LEU A 243 -3.45 11.73 -21.65
C LEU A 243 -2.33 11.73 -20.59
N GLN A 244 -1.86 12.92 -20.20
CA GLN A 244 -0.79 13.06 -19.21
C GLN A 244 -1.20 12.52 -17.83
N ASN A 245 -2.43 12.80 -17.37
CA ASN A 245 -2.92 12.27 -16.11
C ASN A 245 -3.05 10.74 -16.13
N ALA A 246 -3.55 10.18 -17.23
CA ALA A 246 -3.66 8.73 -17.40
C ALA A 246 -2.28 8.05 -17.36
N LEU A 247 -1.29 8.58 -18.08
CA LEU A 247 0.07 8.04 -18.05
C LEU A 247 0.77 8.23 -16.68
N SER A 248 0.40 9.27 -15.92
CA SER A 248 0.97 9.56 -14.60
C SER A 248 0.43 8.66 -13.49
N PHE A 249 -0.66 7.92 -13.72
CA PHE A 249 -1.25 7.04 -12.72
C PHE A 249 -0.25 6.05 -12.13
N PHE A 250 0.52 5.36 -12.97
CA PHE A 250 1.48 4.34 -12.51
C PHE A 250 2.53 4.92 -11.57
N ARG A 251 3.01 6.12 -11.88
CA ARG A 251 3.97 6.86 -11.04
C ARG A 251 3.35 7.25 -9.69
N MET A 252 2.11 7.75 -9.70
CA MET A 252 1.40 8.13 -8.47
C MET A 252 1.05 6.91 -7.61
N PHE A 253 0.70 5.80 -8.24
CA PHE A 253 0.33 4.57 -7.55
C PHE A 253 1.52 3.84 -6.94
N TYR A 254 2.75 4.04 -7.44
CA TYR A 254 3.96 3.37 -6.94
C TYR A 254 4.13 3.46 -5.41
N ASN A 255 3.85 4.63 -4.81
CA ASN A 255 3.93 4.81 -3.36
C ASN A 255 2.88 3.97 -2.60
N LYS A 256 1.70 3.76 -3.19
CA LYS A 256 0.66 2.88 -2.62
C LYS A 256 0.97 1.40 -2.87
N PHE A 257 1.63 1.10 -3.98
CA PHE A 257 2.00 -0.25 -4.37
C PHE A 257 2.96 -0.92 -3.39
N THR A 258 3.90 -0.18 -2.79
CA THR A 258 4.82 -0.72 -1.78
C THR A 258 4.08 -1.18 -0.52
N ALA A 259 3.15 -0.36 -0.03
CA ALA A 259 2.29 -0.72 1.10
C ALA A 259 1.37 -1.90 0.77
N TYR A 260 0.79 -1.91 -0.43
CA TYR A 260 0.00 -3.03 -0.95
C TYR A 260 0.81 -4.34 -0.98
N ARG A 261 2.03 -4.31 -1.52
CA ARG A 261 2.92 -5.46 -1.60
C ARG A 261 3.25 -6.01 -0.21
N ALA A 262 3.57 -5.16 0.75
CA ALA A 262 3.87 -5.57 2.11
C ALA A 262 2.67 -6.27 2.77
N ARG A 263 1.44 -5.78 2.56
CA ARG A 263 0.21 -6.42 3.05
C ARG A 263 -0.03 -7.78 2.39
N LEU A 264 0.16 -7.86 1.07
CA LEU A 264 0.04 -9.10 0.31
C LEU A 264 1.03 -10.16 0.83
N GLU A 265 2.29 -9.80 1.03
CA GLU A 265 3.32 -10.71 1.58
C GLU A 265 2.95 -11.18 2.99
N ARG A 266 2.41 -10.31 3.86
CA ARG A 266 1.96 -10.69 5.21
C ARG A 266 0.74 -11.62 5.21
N LEU A 267 -0.24 -11.38 4.35
CA LEU A 267 -1.44 -12.23 4.21
C LEU A 267 -1.08 -13.59 3.60
N TYR A 268 -0.25 -13.59 2.56
CA TYR A 268 0.25 -14.81 1.94
C TYR A 268 1.07 -15.65 2.93
N GLY A 269 2.00 -15.02 3.67
CA GLY A 269 2.78 -15.70 4.70
C GLY A 269 1.90 -16.27 5.82
N PHE A 270 0.83 -15.57 6.21
CA PHE A 270 -0.15 -16.09 7.16
C PHE A 270 -0.87 -17.34 6.60
N LEU A 271 -1.39 -17.28 5.38
CA LEU A 271 -2.07 -18.42 4.75
C LEU A 271 -1.15 -19.64 4.63
N LEU A 272 0.10 -19.45 4.21
CA LEU A 272 1.10 -20.52 4.18
C LEU A 272 1.36 -21.12 5.56
N SER A 273 1.47 -20.27 6.59
CA SER A 273 1.70 -20.76 7.96
C SER A 273 0.55 -21.63 8.48
N THR A 274 -0.69 -21.40 8.01
CA THR A 274 -1.85 -22.23 8.35
C THR A 274 -1.94 -23.54 7.56
N GLU A 275 -1.32 -23.61 6.37
CA GLU A 275 -1.30 -24.82 5.51
C GLU A 275 -0.17 -25.79 5.86
N GLU A 276 0.94 -25.30 6.42
CA GLU A 276 2.03 -26.16 6.89
C GLU A 276 1.54 -27.11 7.99
N GLN A 277 1.06 -28.29 7.58
CA GLN A 277 0.80 -29.43 8.44
C GLN A 277 2.14 -29.93 8.98
N HIS A 278 2.57 -29.36 10.10
CA HIS A 278 3.61 -30.00 10.87
C HIS A 278 2.96 -31.13 11.64
N SER A 279 3.38 -32.36 11.33
CA SER A 279 3.18 -33.55 12.14
C SER A 279 3.83 -33.31 13.50
N ALA A 280 3.20 -32.51 14.36
CA ALA A 280 3.43 -32.61 15.79
C ALA A 280 3.19 -34.08 16.10
N ARG A 281 4.26 -34.78 16.48
CA ARG A 281 4.28 -36.23 16.75
C ARG A 281 3.01 -36.54 17.52
N GLN A 282 2.05 -37.22 16.87
CA GLN A 282 0.81 -37.54 17.54
C GLN A 282 1.18 -38.31 18.81
N PRO A 283 0.58 -38.01 19.97
CA PRO A 283 0.81 -38.81 21.15
C PRO A 283 0.55 -40.27 20.78
N GLU A 284 1.48 -41.16 21.11
CA GLU A 284 1.31 -42.58 20.88
C GLU A 284 0.20 -43.06 21.82
N ILE A 285 -1.01 -43.20 21.29
CA ILE A 285 -2.17 -43.65 22.04
C ILE A 285 -2.11 -45.18 22.07
N SER A 286 -1.66 -45.73 23.19
CA SER A 286 -1.78 -47.17 23.48
C SER A 286 -2.99 -47.37 24.38
N GLU A 287 -4.01 -48.09 23.90
CA GLU A 287 -5.08 -48.60 24.78
C GLU A 287 -4.53 -49.76 25.60
N VAL A 288 -4.54 -49.62 26.93
CA VAL A 288 -4.19 -50.69 27.87
C VAL A 288 -5.50 -51.27 28.40
N SER A 289 -5.76 -52.56 28.10
CA SER A 289 -7.05 -53.21 28.33
C SER A 289 -7.27 -53.73 29.75
N ASP A 290 -6.28 -53.67 30.65
CA ASP A 290 -6.41 -54.27 32.00
C ASP A 290 -6.21 -53.23 33.10
N GLY A 291 -7.34 -52.76 33.64
CA GLY A 291 -7.41 -51.92 34.84
C GLY A 291 -6.97 -50.47 34.64
N ILE A 292 -7.59 -49.54 35.37
CA ILE A 292 -7.14 -48.15 35.40
C ILE A 292 -5.84 -48.10 36.22
N ALA A 293 -4.72 -48.35 35.55
CA ALA A 293 -3.38 -48.04 36.03
C ALA A 293 -2.85 -46.88 35.20
N LEU A 294 -2.93 -45.66 35.76
CA LEU A 294 -2.29 -44.48 35.18
C LEU A 294 -0.77 -44.56 35.43
N GLU A 295 -0.07 -45.41 34.68
CA GLU A 295 1.38 -45.31 34.58
C GLU A 295 1.73 -44.14 33.65
N CYS A 296 1.95 -42.96 34.23
CA CYS A 296 2.51 -41.83 33.52
C CYS A 296 3.99 -42.14 33.25
N LYS A 297 4.29 -42.84 32.15
CA LYS A 297 5.68 -42.95 31.66
C LYS A 297 6.12 -41.54 31.29
N ALA A 298 6.93 -40.96 32.17
CA ALA A 298 7.50 -39.65 31.99
C ALA A 298 8.13 -39.57 30.60
N ALA A 299 7.52 -38.78 29.71
CA ALA A 299 8.16 -38.36 28.48
C ALA A 299 9.48 -37.70 28.88
N ALA A 300 10.59 -38.18 28.31
CA ALA A 300 11.97 -37.85 28.68
C ALA A 300 12.34 -36.34 28.60
N ALA A 301 11.39 -35.45 28.36
CA ALA A 301 11.56 -34.00 28.41
C ALA A 301 11.36 -33.39 29.82
N PHE A 302 10.74 -34.09 30.77
CA PHE A 302 10.42 -33.55 32.10
C PHE A 302 11.42 -33.88 33.21
N ALA A 303 12.52 -34.58 32.93
CA ALA A 303 13.54 -34.92 33.92
C ALA A 303 14.41 -33.72 34.39
N ARG A 304 14.12 -32.49 33.96
CA ARG A 304 14.94 -31.31 34.29
C ARG A 304 14.32 -30.31 35.26
N ILE A 305 13.06 -30.49 35.64
CA ILE A 305 12.39 -29.64 36.62
C ILE A 305 11.71 -30.57 37.61
N GLY A 306 12.41 -30.86 38.71
CA GLY A 306 12.02 -31.85 39.72
C GLY A 306 10.73 -31.47 40.44
N GLY A 307 9.59 -31.91 39.89
CA GLY A 307 8.29 -31.81 40.54
C GLY A 307 7.38 -32.93 40.09
N SER A 308 7.34 -34.03 40.86
CA SER A 308 6.29 -35.03 40.75
C SER A 308 5.07 -34.58 41.55
N PHE A 309 4.01 -34.15 40.89
CA PHE A 309 2.70 -33.97 41.52
C PHE A 309 1.68 -34.82 40.77
N CYS A 310 1.35 -35.98 41.36
CA CYS A 310 0.09 -36.68 41.18
C CYS A 310 -0.17 -37.47 42.46
N THR A 311 -1.09 -37.01 43.30
CA THR A 311 -1.75 -37.82 44.31
C THR A 311 -3.18 -38.06 43.85
N ALA A 312 -3.53 -39.31 43.62
CA ALA A 312 -4.91 -39.78 43.58
C ALA A 312 -5.05 -40.77 44.74
N GLU A 313 -5.77 -40.37 45.79
CA GLU A 313 -6.31 -41.31 46.78
C GLU A 313 -7.67 -41.80 46.30
N ALA A 314 -7.95 -43.06 46.65
CA ALA A 314 -9.07 -43.88 46.19
C ALA A 314 -10.46 -43.36 46.61
#